data_AF-A0AAD3XKG2-F1
#
_entry.id   AF-A0AAD3XKG2-F1
#
_cell.length_a   1.000
_cell.length_b   1.000
_cell.length_c   1.000
_cell.angle_alpha   90.00
_cell.angle_beta   90.00
_cell.angle_gamma   90.00
#
_symmetry.space_group_name_H-M   'P 1'
#
loop_
_entity.id
_entity.type
_entity.pdbx_description
1 polymer ?
#
loop_
_entity_poly.entity_id
_entity_poly.type
_entity_poly.pdbx_seq_one_letter_code
_entity_poly.pdbx_strand_id
1 'polypeptide(L)'
;MVAVRVHTVLIFTQHDETITNDEIAADLKEHVIKPVIPEKYLVEKTIFHLNPYGRFVIGVPHGDAGLTGQKIINDTYGGWGAHGGSAFSALMELRWMA
;
A
#
# COMPACT_ATOMS: atom_id res chain seq x y z
N MET A 1 -9.46 20.15 -4.92
CA MET A 1 -8.73 19.27 -5.87
C MET A 1 -9.69 18.22 -6.39
N VAL A 2 -9.74 17.99 -7.71
CA VAL A 2 -10.65 17.00 -8.31
C VAL A 2 -9.83 15.93 -9.01
N ALA A 3 -10.00 14.67 -8.61
CA ALA A 3 -9.32 13.54 -9.22
C ALA A 3 -9.89 13.24 -10.62
N VAL A 4 -9.01 13.08 -11.60
CA VAL A 4 -9.39 12.83 -13.00
C VAL A 4 -9.21 11.36 -13.39
N ARG A 5 -8.05 10.77 -13.07
CA ARG A 5 -7.74 9.37 -13.32
C ARG A 5 -6.65 8.87 -12.38
N VAL A 6 -6.52 7.55 -12.24
CA VAL A 6 -5.34 6.91 -11.64
C VAL A 6 -4.26 6.79 -12.72
N HIS A 7 -3.11 7.40 -12.46
CA HIS A 7 -1.99 7.35 -13.39
C HIS A 7 -1.23 6.02 -13.29
N THR A 8 -0.85 5.64 -12.08
CA THR A 8 -0.02 4.46 -11.82
C THR A 8 -0.51 3.73 -10.58
N VAL A 9 -0.54 2.40 -10.65
CA VAL A 9 -0.74 1.51 -9.51
C VAL A 9 0.53 0.67 -9.34
N LEU A 10 1.06 0.63 -8.12
CA LEU A 10 2.22 -0.15 -7.74
C LEU A 10 1.85 -1.05 -6.57
N ILE A 11 2.10 -2.35 -6.70
CA ILE A 11 1.88 -3.33 -5.65
C ILE A 11 3.12 -4.21 -5.53
N PHE A 12 3.63 -4.32 -4.31
CA PHE A 12 4.52 -5.38 -3.87
C PHE A 12 3.80 -6.21 -2.83
N THR A 13 3.62 -7.49 -3.10
CA THR A 13 3.05 -8.45 -2.16
C THR A 13 4.00 -9.62 -1.96
N GLN A 14 4.14 -10.04 -0.70
CA GLN A 14 4.82 -11.28 -0.38
C GLN A 14 3.98 -12.46 -0.88
N HIS A 15 4.63 -13.53 -1.32
CA HIS A 15 3.96 -14.71 -1.87
C HIS A 15 4.74 -16.01 -1.56
N ASP A 16 4.07 -17.15 -1.73
CA ASP A 16 4.69 -18.47 -1.65
C ASP A 16 5.62 -18.73 -2.86
N GLU A 17 6.56 -19.68 -2.74
CA GLU A 17 7.48 -20.05 -3.83
C GLU A 17 6.78 -20.70 -5.03
N THR A 18 5.58 -21.23 -4.83
CA THR A 18 4.84 -22.03 -5.82
C THR A 18 4.07 -21.20 -6.84
N ILE A 19 3.74 -19.95 -6.53
CA ILE A 19 2.93 -19.09 -7.41
C ILE A 19 3.80 -18.29 -8.38
N THR A 20 3.35 -18.19 -9.64
CA THR A 20 4.07 -17.46 -10.68
C THR A 20 3.74 -15.96 -10.66
N ASN A 21 4.64 -15.13 -11.20
CA ASN A 21 4.40 -13.69 -11.29
C ASN A 21 3.19 -13.34 -12.15
N ASP A 22 2.89 -14.14 -13.19
CA ASP A 22 1.75 -13.93 -14.06
C ASP A 22 0.42 -14.20 -13.33
N GLU A 23 0.37 -15.25 -12.52
CA GLU A 23 -0.78 -15.54 -11.64
C GLU A 23 -0.97 -14.43 -10.61
N ILE A 24 0.11 -14.00 -9.92
CA ILE A 24 0.04 -12.88 -8.97
C ILE A 24 -0.50 -11.62 -9.66
N ALA A 25 0.01 -11.29 -10.85
CA ALA A 25 -0.41 -10.09 -11.57
C ALA A 25 -1.88 -10.17 -12.02
N ALA A 26 -2.36 -11.35 -12.42
CA ALA A 26 -3.76 -11.58 -12.75
C ALA A 26 -4.67 -11.45 -11.52
N ASP A 27 -4.31 -12.10 -10.42
CA ASP A 27 -5.08 -12.09 -9.17
C ASP A 27 -5.14 -10.70 -8.54
N LEU A 28 -4.02 -9.98 -8.52
CA LEU A 28 -3.99 -8.59 -8.05
C LEU A 28 -4.91 -7.69 -8.88
N LYS A 29 -4.99 -7.90 -10.20
CA LYS A 29 -5.91 -7.12 -11.04
C LYS A 29 -7.36 -7.44 -10.73
N GLU A 30 -7.70 -8.72 -10.67
CA GLU A 30 -9.09 -9.17 -10.53
C GLU A 30 -9.63 -8.96 -9.12
N HIS A 31 -8.87 -9.36 -8.11
CA HIS A 31 -9.35 -9.48 -6.73
C HIS A 31 -8.96 -8.30 -5.85
N VAL A 32 -8.05 -7.42 -6.28
CA VAL A 32 -7.61 -6.26 -5.49
C VAL A 32 -7.89 -4.94 -6.21
N ILE A 33 -7.36 -4.76 -7.43
CA ILE A 33 -7.43 -3.47 -8.13
C ILE A 33 -8.85 -3.16 -8.60
N LYS A 34 -9.48 -4.07 -9.34
CA LYS A 34 -10.85 -3.89 -9.85
C LYS A 34 -11.89 -3.62 -8.75
N PRO A 35 -11.94 -4.35 -7.62
CA PRO A 35 -12.94 -4.08 -6.59
C PRO A 35 -12.67 -2.81 -5.78
N VAL A 36 -11.41 -2.33 -5.71
CA VAL A 36 -11.03 -1.18 -4.86
C VAL A 36 -11.03 0.14 -5.63
N ILE A 37 -10.52 0.14 -6.87
CA ILE A 37 -10.40 1.36 -7.67
C ILE A 37 -11.63 1.48 -8.58
N PRO A 38 -12.43 2.56 -8.44
CA PRO A 38 -13.59 2.77 -9.31
C PRO A 38 -13.20 2.79 -10.78
N GLU A 39 -13.95 2.04 -11.61
CA GLU A 39 -13.66 1.85 -13.03
C GLU A 39 -13.52 3.17 -13.80
N LYS A 40 -14.29 4.20 -13.43
CA LYS A 40 -14.18 5.56 -14.02
C LYS A 40 -12.78 6.18 -13.94
N TYR A 41 -11.92 5.72 -13.04
CA TYR A 41 -10.55 6.21 -12.89
C TYR A 41 -9.50 5.29 -13.52
N LEU A 42 -9.87 4.07 -13.91
CA LEU A 42 -9.02 3.11 -14.61
C LEU A 42 -9.22 3.29 -16.11
N VAL A 43 -8.17 3.74 -16.80
CA VAL A 43 -8.19 3.96 -18.25
C VAL A 43 -7.10 3.14 -18.91
N GLU A 44 -7.16 3.00 -20.23
CA GLU A 44 -6.16 2.25 -21.02
C GLU A 44 -4.70 2.70 -20.73
N LYS A 45 -4.51 3.99 -20.45
CA LYS A 45 -3.21 4.58 -20.11
C LYS A 45 -2.82 4.46 -18.63
N THR A 46 -3.53 3.68 -17.81
CA THR A 46 -3.16 3.45 -16.41
C THR A 46 -2.01 2.44 -16.37
N ILE A 47 -0.92 2.82 -15.71
CA ILE A 47 0.30 2.01 -15.63
C ILE A 47 0.21 1.07 -14.42
N PHE A 48 0.50 -0.21 -14.62
CA PHE A 48 0.50 -1.20 -13.56
C PHE A 48 1.89 -1.78 -13.37
N HIS A 49 2.41 -1.68 -12.15
CA HIS A 49 3.63 -2.34 -11.69
C HIS A 49 3.24 -3.33 -10.60
N LEU A 50 3.12 -4.62 -10.97
CA LEU A 50 2.66 -5.68 -10.06
C LEU A 50 3.81 -6.64 -9.83
N ASN A 51 4.36 -6.64 -8.61
CA ASN A 51 5.59 -7.34 -8.24
C ASN A 51 6.72 -7.19 -9.30
N PRO A 52 7.13 -5.97 -9.69
CA PRO A 52 8.11 -5.78 -10.76
C PRO A 52 9.51 -6.34 -10.47
N TYR A 53 9.86 -6.57 -9.20
CA TYR A 53 11.10 -7.26 -8.80
C TYR A 53 10.99 -8.79 -8.82
N GLY A 54 9.80 -9.32 -9.17
CA GLY A 54 9.52 -10.74 -9.22
C GLY A 54 9.40 -11.37 -7.84
N ARG A 55 10.42 -12.14 -7.44
CA ARG A 55 10.35 -13.03 -6.27
C ARG A 55 10.40 -12.25 -4.96
N PHE A 56 9.30 -12.29 -4.22
CA PHE A 56 9.17 -11.74 -2.87
C PHE A 56 8.65 -12.81 -1.89
N VAL A 57 9.49 -13.80 -1.60
CA VAL A 57 9.13 -14.95 -0.74
C VAL A 57 9.46 -14.69 0.73
N ILE A 58 10.63 -14.11 1.00
CA ILE A 58 11.07 -13.80 2.36
C ILE A 58 10.54 -12.42 2.72
N GLY A 59 9.65 -12.36 3.71
CA GLY A 59 9.06 -11.12 4.20
C GLY A 59 9.53 -10.71 5.60
N VAL A 60 8.84 -9.71 6.13
CA VAL A 60 8.98 -9.16 7.48
C VAL A 60 8.46 -10.19 8.50
N PRO A 61 9.08 -10.38 9.69
CA PRO A 61 10.19 -9.63 10.30
C PRO A 61 11.59 -10.11 9.89
N HIS A 62 11.69 -11.15 9.08
CA HIS A 62 12.98 -11.74 8.73
C HIS A 62 13.78 -10.86 7.76
N GLY A 63 13.08 -10.20 6.83
CA GLY A 63 13.70 -9.35 5.80
C GLY A 63 13.85 -7.86 6.15
N ASP A 64 13.15 -7.37 7.17
CA ASP A 64 13.20 -5.95 7.60
C ASP A 64 12.70 -5.82 9.05
N ALA A 65 13.28 -4.91 9.83
CA ALA A 65 12.93 -4.72 11.24
C ALA A 65 11.79 -3.70 11.38
N GLY A 66 10.71 -4.08 12.06
CA GLY A 66 9.58 -3.20 12.34
C GLY A 66 9.69 -2.48 13.68
N LEU A 67 9.40 -1.17 13.71
CA LEU A 67 9.24 -0.39 14.94
C LEU A 67 7.86 0.27 15.01
N THR A 68 7.27 0.34 16.21
CA THR A 68 6.03 1.08 16.44
C THR A 68 6.21 2.55 16.10
N GLY A 69 5.26 3.12 15.36
CA GLY A 69 5.29 4.54 15.00
C GLY A 69 6.16 4.90 13.80
N GLN A 70 6.61 3.92 13.01
CA GLN A 70 7.43 4.19 11.82
C GLN A 70 6.61 4.44 10.53
N LYS A 71 5.27 4.43 10.61
CA LYS A 71 4.36 4.58 9.45
C LYS A 71 3.43 5.80 9.54
N ILE A 72 3.81 6.85 10.28
CA ILE A 72 2.97 8.02 10.60
C ILE A 72 2.32 8.76 9.41
N ILE A 73 2.96 8.78 8.24
CA ILE A 73 2.38 9.44 7.05
C ILE A 73 1.33 8.54 6.37
N ASN A 74 1.52 7.23 6.42
CA ASN A 74 0.54 6.26 5.97
C ASN A 74 -0.70 6.26 6.88
N ASP A 75 -0.49 6.44 8.18
CA ASP A 75 -1.57 6.45 9.19
C ASP A 75 -2.44 7.71 9.15
N THR A 76 -2.03 8.73 8.38
CA THR A 76 -2.74 10.01 8.31
C THR A 76 -3.24 10.32 6.92
N TYR A 77 -2.56 11.23 6.23
CA TYR A 77 -3.09 11.86 5.02
C TYR A 77 -2.33 11.46 3.77
N GLY A 78 -1.45 10.46 3.84
CA GLY A 78 -0.69 9.98 2.69
C GLY A 78 0.17 11.07 2.02
N GLY A 79 0.67 12.02 2.82
CA GLY A 79 1.48 13.15 2.35
C GLY A 79 0.69 14.43 2.04
N TRP A 80 -0.64 14.41 2.12
CA TRP A 80 -1.47 15.61 2.01
C TRP A 80 -1.52 16.39 3.34
N GLY A 81 -1.67 17.70 3.28
CA GLY A 81 -1.80 18.54 4.48
C GLY A 81 -0.51 18.59 5.32
N ALA A 82 -0.61 18.28 6.61
CA ALA A 82 0.51 18.31 7.56
C ALA A 82 0.36 17.25 8.66
N HIS A 83 1.48 16.88 9.28
CA HIS A 83 1.53 15.92 10.40
C HIS A 83 2.49 16.42 11.49
N GLY A 84 2.08 16.33 12.76
CA GLY A 84 2.84 16.87 13.91
C GLY A 84 4.02 16.01 14.40
N GLY A 85 4.23 14.84 13.80
CA GLY A 85 5.39 13.97 14.05
C GLY A 85 5.18 12.83 15.06
N SER A 86 4.12 12.87 15.84
CA SER A 86 3.83 11.85 16.86
C SER A 86 3.20 10.59 16.28
N ALA A 87 3.62 9.42 16.74
CA ALA A 87 2.97 8.15 16.41
C ALA A 87 1.65 7.97 17.17
N PHE A 88 0.64 7.35 16.55
CA PHE A 88 -0.63 7.03 17.21
C PHE A 88 -0.52 5.78 18.08
N SER A 89 -0.07 4.67 17.50
CA SER A 89 0.06 3.40 18.20
C SER A 89 1.10 3.52 19.33
N ALA A 90 0.74 3.05 20.52
CA ALA A 90 1.44 3.19 21.81
C ALA A 90 1.22 4.50 22.61
N LEU A 91 0.37 5.41 22.13
CA LEU A 91 -0.14 6.48 23.00
C LEU A 91 -1.24 5.93 23.93
N MET A 92 -1.07 6.11 25.24
CA MET A 92 -2.13 5.89 26.23
C MET A 92 -3.12 7.07 26.19
N GLU A 93 -4.42 6.78 26.32
CA GLU A 93 -5.56 7.68 26.09
C GLU A 93 -5.53 9.02 26.85
N LEU A 94 -4.72 9.12 27.92
CA LEU A 94 -4.56 10.31 28.78
C LEU A 94 -4.00 11.56 28.08
N ARG A 95 -3.50 11.48 26.85
CA ARG A 95 -3.02 12.66 26.09
C ARG A 95 -4.12 13.48 25.42
N TRP A 96 -5.37 13.04 25.45
CA TRP A 96 -6.53 13.77 24.89
C TRP A 96 -7.26 14.67 25.90
N MET A 97 -6.81 14.71 27.17
CA MET A 97 -7.43 15.50 28.25
C MET A 97 -6.68 16.80 28.61
N ALA A 98 -5.83 17.31 27.71
CA ALA A 98 -5.07 18.55 27.92
C ALA A 98 -5.33 19.55 26.79
#